data_AF-A0A3S0SJX5-F1
#
_entry.id   AF-A0A3S0SJX5-F1
#
_cell.length_a   1.000
_cell.length_b   1.000
_cell.length_c   1.000
_cell.angle_alpha   90.00
_cell.angle_beta   90.00
_cell.angle_gamma   90.00
#
_symmetry.space_group_name_H-M   'P 1'
#
loop_
_entity.id
_entity.type
_entity.pdbx_description
1 polymer ?
#
loop_
_entity_poly.entity_id
_entity_poly.type
_entity_poly.pdbx_seq_one_letter_code
_entity_poly.pdbx_strand_id
1 'polypeptide(L)'
;MLARLVETAGQGMRVRKLGGHRAGEIRLTRFLRNDAVNPQEMIEQAALRTAGRSADRHILAIQDTTVVRSSGGGGLYLHAVIGVDADDGAIIGAVHGQFLGRDKGKRGTQRARPIEEKESYRWLEGADRAAQVCAAARHITVIA
;
A
#
# COMPACT_ATOMS: atom_id res chain seq x y z
N MET A 1 7.40 11.15 -15.80
CA MET A 1 7.59 10.83 -14.36
C MET A 1 7.78 9.33 -14.14
N LEU A 2 6.92 8.47 -14.72
CA LEU A 2 7.04 7.01 -14.57
C LEU A 2 8.40 6.45 -15.02
N ALA A 3 8.91 6.86 -16.19
CA ALA A 3 10.24 6.45 -16.67
C ALA A 3 11.35 6.78 -15.66
N ARG A 4 11.37 8.02 -15.14
CA ARG A 4 12.33 8.42 -14.09
C ARG A 4 12.15 7.67 -12.78
N LEU A 5 10.92 7.31 -12.43
CA LEU A 5 10.66 6.49 -11.24
C LEU A 5 11.32 5.12 -11.42
N VAL A 6 11.17 4.48 -12.59
CA VAL A 6 11.80 3.20 -12.92
C VAL A 6 13.33 3.34 -12.96
N GLU A 7 13.87 4.36 -13.63
CA GLU A 7 15.31 4.62 -13.73
C GLU A 7 15.98 4.83 -12.38
N THR A 8 15.26 5.44 -11.42
CA THR A 8 15.82 5.77 -10.10
C THR A 8 15.36 4.83 -8.99
N ALA A 9 14.51 3.84 -9.31
CA ALA A 9 14.06 2.82 -8.37
C ALA A 9 15.27 2.03 -7.82
N GLY A 10 15.20 1.64 -6.54
CA GLY A 10 16.29 0.90 -5.87
C GLY A 10 17.51 1.73 -5.47
N GLN A 11 17.66 2.98 -5.94
CA GLN A 11 18.80 3.85 -5.61
C GLN A 11 18.49 4.92 -4.53
N GLY A 12 17.41 4.71 -3.77
CA GLY A 12 16.86 5.68 -2.84
C GLY A 12 16.04 6.77 -3.55
N MET A 13 14.75 6.84 -3.24
CA MET A 13 13.84 7.84 -3.81
C MET A 13 14.12 9.23 -3.24
N ARG A 14 14.53 10.17 -4.11
CA ARG A 14 14.71 11.59 -3.76
C ARG A 14 13.86 12.45 -4.68
N VAL A 15 13.08 13.36 -4.08
CA VAL A 15 12.22 14.31 -4.82
C VAL A 15 13.01 15.09 -5.87
N ARG A 16 14.25 15.50 -5.56
CA ARG A 16 15.14 16.17 -6.51
C ARG A 16 15.47 15.31 -7.74
N LYS A 17 15.77 14.01 -7.56
CA LYS A 17 16.07 13.10 -8.68
C LYS A 17 14.82 12.87 -9.54
N LEU A 18 13.68 12.59 -8.91
CA LEU A 18 12.40 12.39 -9.61
C LEU A 18 11.95 13.65 -10.38
N GLY A 19 12.16 14.82 -9.77
CA GLY A 19 11.84 16.11 -10.38
C GLY A 19 12.67 16.42 -11.62
N GLY A 20 13.88 15.86 -11.75
CA GLY A 20 14.82 16.03 -12.87
C GLY A 20 15.41 17.44 -13.03
N HIS A 21 14.71 18.48 -12.58
CA HIS A 21 15.15 19.86 -12.56
C HIS A 21 14.48 20.61 -11.40
N ARG A 22 14.96 21.83 -11.09
CA ARG A 22 14.49 22.60 -9.91
C ARG A 22 12.97 22.81 -9.90
N ALA A 23 12.38 23.22 -11.03
CA ALA A 23 10.94 23.41 -11.10
C ALA A 23 10.16 22.08 -10.90
N GLY A 24 10.68 20.94 -11.38
CA GLY A 24 10.08 19.62 -11.16
C GLY A 24 10.16 19.17 -9.70
N GLU A 25 11.29 19.39 -9.04
CA GLU A 25 11.47 19.16 -7.61
C GLU A 25 10.46 19.98 -6.79
N ILE A 26 10.33 21.28 -7.08
CA ILE A 26 9.40 22.16 -6.36
C ILE A 26 7.95 21.74 -6.60
N ARG A 27 7.55 21.41 -7.83
CA ARG A 27 6.20 20.91 -8.13
C ARG A 27 5.89 19.63 -7.36
N LEU A 28 6.78 18.64 -7.39
CA LEU A 28 6.57 17.37 -6.69
C LEU A 28 6.56 17.57 -5.17
N THR A 29 7.42 18.45 -4.64
CA THR A 29 7.42 18.81 -3.21
C THR A 29 6.08 19.45 -2.81
N ARG A 30 5.55 20.38 -3.61
CA ARG A 30 4.25 21.02 -3.34
C ARG A 30 3.12 19.99 -3.37
N PHE A 31 3.12 19.09 -4.35
CA PHE A 31 2.14 18.01 -4.43
C PHE A 31 2.17 17.12 -3.18
N LEU A 32 3.35 16.64 -2.78
CA LEU A 32 3.51 15.75 -1.61
C LEU A 32 3.26 16.43 -0.25
N ARG A 33 3.24 17.77 -0.20
CA ARG A 33 2.99 18.56 1.01
C ARG A 33 1.63 19.27 0.97
N ASN A 34 0.78 18.94 0.01
CA ASN A 34 -0.54 19.51 -0.09
C ASN A 34 -1.50 18.70 0.81
N ASP A 35 -2.19 19.37 1.73
CA ASP A 35 -3.13 18.73 2.65
C ASP A 35 -4.34 18.10 1.91
N ALA A 36 -4.61 18.54 0.68
CA ALA A 36 -5.61 17.93 -0.20
C ALA A 36 -5.13 16.62 -0.88
N VAL A 37 -3.89 16.17 -0.64
CA VAL A 37 -3.35 14.92 -1.19
C VAL A 37 -3.22 13.89 -0.09
N ASN A 38 -4.08 12.88 -0.10
CA ASN A 38 -4.12 11.82 0.90
C ASN A 38 -3.36 10.56 0.43
N PRO A 39 -2.42 10.01 1.23
CA PRO A 39 -1.76 8.73 0.91
C PRO A 39 -2.73 7.56 0.67
N GLN A 40 -3.86 7.53 1.37
CA GLN A 40 -4.88 6.49 1.19
C GLN A 40 -5.50 6.57 -0.21
N GLU A 41 -5.87 7.77 -0.65
CA GLU A 41 -6.40 7.99 -2.00
C GLU A 41 -5.35 7.65 -3.07
N MET A 42 -4.06 7.92 -2.82
CA MET A 42 -2.98 7.53 -3.73
C MET A 42 -2.92 5.99 -3.90
N ILE A 43 -3.12 5.24 -2.82
CA ILE A 43 -3.18 3.77 -2.84
C ILE A 43 -4.44 3.31 -3.57
N GLU A 44 -5.59 3.91 -3.32
CA GLU A 44 -6.85 3.58 -4.02
C GLU A 44 -6.74 3.83 -5.54
N GLN A 45 -6.13 4.95 -5.95
CA GLN A 45 -5.87 5.24 -7.35
C GLN A 45 -4.87 4.25 -7.98
N ALA A 46 -3.93 3.70 -7.21
CA ALA A 46 -3.08 2.62 -7.68
C ALA A 46 -3.87 1.31 -7.81
N ALA A 47 -4.71 0.99 -6.83
CA ALA A 47 -5.57 -0.19 -6.82
C ALA A 47 -6.56 -0.21 -8.00
N LEU A 48 -7.13 0.93 -8.38
CA LEU A 48 -7.98 1.03 -9.58
C LEU A 48 -7.24 0.62 -10.86
N ARG A 49 -5.95 0.95 -10.99
CA ARG A 49 -5.13 0.50 -12.13
C ARG A 49 -4.83 -0.99 -12.04
N THR A 50 -4.60 -1.50 -10.83
CA THR A 50 -4.41 -2.94 -10.57
C THR A 50 -5.68 -3.73 -10.91
N ALA A 51 -6.87 -3.21 -10.61
CA ALA A 51 -8.14 -3.85 -10.92
C ALA A 51 -8.26 -4.20 -12.42
N GLY A 52 -7.96 -3.22 -13.30
CA GLY A 52 -7.96 -3.47 -14.74
C GLY A 52 -6.92 -4.50 -15.19
N ARG A 53 -5.80 -4.63 -14.47
CA ARG A 53 -4.76 -5.63 -14.73
C ARG A 53 -5.05 -7.00 -14.11
N SER A 54 -6.05 -7.11 -13.24
CA SER A 54 -6.40 -8.36 -12.57
C SER A 54 -7.34 -9.26 -13.38
N ALA A 55 -8.01 -8.69 -14.40
CA ALA A 55 -9.06 -9.36 -15.15
C ALA A 55 -8.58 -10.69 -15.76
N ASP A 56 -9.39 -11.74 -15.58
CA ASP A 56 -9.16 -13.11 -16.06
C ASP A 56 -7.76 -13.68 -15.70
N ARG A 57 -7.28 -13.38 -14.49
CA ARG A 57 -6.05 -13.95 -13.94
C ARG A 57 -6.30 -14.68 -12.63
N HIS A 58 -5.37 -15.54 -12.23
CA HIS A 58 -5.27 -16.00 -10.86
C HIS A 58 -4.37 -15.05 -10.09
N ILE A 59 -4.95 -14.29 -9.16
CA ILE A 59 -4.21 -13.30 -8.37
C ILE A 59 -3.82 -13.88 -7.02
N LEU A 60 -2.54 -13.85 -6.72
CA LEU A 60 -2.00 -13.99 -5.37
C LEU A 60 -2.01 -12.61 -4.70
N ALA A 61 -2.91 -12.41 -3.75
CA ALA A 61 -2.99 -11.20 -2.93
C ALA A 61 -2.11 -11.40 -1.68
N ILE A 62 -0.83 -11.03 -1.81
CA ILE A 62 0.16 -11.17 -0.75
C ILE A 62 0.02 -9.98 0.19
N GLN A 63 -0.17 -10.24 1.48
CA GLN A 63 -0.31 -9.20 2.50
C GLN A 63 0.67 -9.39 3.66
N ASP A 64 1.25 -8.28 4.12
CA ASP A 64 2.13 -8.26 5.31
C ASP A 64 2.19 -6.85 5.91
N THR A 65 2.75 -6.71 7.10
CA THR A 65 2.93 -5.44 7.80
C THR A 65 4.41 -5.10 7.95
N THR A 66 4.82 -3.93 7.44
CA THR A 66 6.18 -3.42 7.57
C THR A 66 6.27 -2.14 8.40
N VAL A 67 7.46 -1.83 8.90
CA VAL A 67 7.76 -0.57 9.61
C VAL A 67 8.26 0.47 8.60
N VAL A 68 7.53 1.58 8.49
CA VAL A 68 7.93 2.71 7.62
C VAL A 68 8.83 3.68 8.39
N ARG A 69 8.52 3.92 9.66
CA ARG A 69 9.32 4.77 10.56
C ARG A 69 9.24 4.26 11.98
N SER A 70 10.38 3.94 12.58
CA SER A 70 10.47 3.57 14.00
C SER A 70 10.72 4.78 14.88
N SER A 71 10.13 4.79 16.07
CA SER A 71 10.38 5.79 17.13
C SER A 71 10.91 5.16 18.44
N GLY A 72 11.45 3.93 18.39
CA GLY A 72 12.07 3.29 19.56
C GLY A 72 11.07 2.82 20.62
N GLY A 73 9.92 2.29 20.20
CA GLY A 73 8.82 1.84 21.08
C GLY A 73 7.43 2.04 20.49
N GLY A 74 7.37 2.63 19.30
CA GLY A 74 6.20 2.84 18.47
C GLY A 74 6.66 3.18 17.06
N GLY A 75 5.76 3.66 16.22
CA GLY A 75 6.11 4.07 14.87
C GLY A 75 4.95 4.12 13.89
N LEU A 76 5.31 4.41 12.64
CA LEU A 76 4.42 4.31 11.50
C LEU A 76 4.66 2.97 10.82
N TYR A 77 3.58 2.21 10.66
CA TYR A 77 3.54 0.92 9.99
C TYR A 77 2.69 1.04 8.74
N LEU A 78 2.94 0.13 7.79
CA LEU A 78 2.12 -0.05 6.60
C LEU A 78 1.76 -1.52 6.52
N HIS A 79 0.46 -1.82 6.58
CA HIS A 79 -0.05 -3.10 6.10
C HIS A 79 -0.31 -2.95 4.60
N ALA A 80 0.41 -3.70 3.78
CA ALA A 80 0.30 -3.63 2.32
C ALA A 80 -0.27 -4.93 1.78
N VAL A 81 -1.05 -4.82 0.70
CA VAL A 81 -1.50 -5.96 -0.11
C VAL A 81 -1.02 -5.73 -1.54
N ILE A 82 -0.24 -6.67 -2.07
CA ILE A 82 0.33 -6.64 -3.41
C ILE A 82 -0.27 -7.80 -4.21
N GLY A 83 -0.79 -7.47 -5.39
CA GLY A 83 -1.27 -8.46 -6.35
C GLY A 83 -0.12 -8.99 -7.20
N VAL A 84 -0.03 -10.30 -7.30
CA VAL A 84 0.91 -11.03 -8.16
C VAL A 84 0.11 -12.01 -9.02
N ASP A 85 0.45 -12.12 -10.30
CA ASP A 85 -0.11 -13.14 -11.17
C ASP A 85 0.48 -14.51 -10.79
N ALA A 86 -0.39 -15.50 -10.57
CA ALA A 86 0.02 -16.82 -10.12
C ALA A 86 0.70 -17.65 -11.23
N ASP A 87 0.41 -17.34 -12.50
CA ASP A 87 0.87 -18.13 -13.64
C ASP A 87 2.33 -17.79 -14.00
N ASP A 88 2.70 -16.49 -13.95
CA ASP A 88 4.04 -16.02 -14.34
C ASP A 88 4.81 -15.28 -13.24
N GLY A 89 4.21 -15.06 -12.07
CA GLY A 89 4.81 -14.36 -10.94
C GLY A 89 4.95 -12.84 -11.13
N ALA A 90 4.33 -12.26 -12.16
CA ALA A 90 4.41 -10.83 -12.43
C ALA A 90 3.68 -10.02 -11.34
N ILE A 91 4.32 -8.95 -10.86
CA ILE A 91 3.67 -7.99 -9.96
C ILE A 91 2.69 -7.16 -10.78
N ILE A 92 1.39 -7.35 -10.55
CA ILE A 92 0.34 -6.61 -11.27
C ILE A 92 0.09 -5.23 -10.65
N GLY A 93 0.32 -5.08 -9.33
CA GLY A 93 0.32 -3.79 -8.65
C GLY A 93 -0.10 -3.84 -7.18
N ALA A 94 -0.19 -2.66 -6.57
CA ALA A 94 -0.74 -2.51 -5.22
C ALA A 94 -2.26 -2.74 -5.26
N VAL A 95 -2.76 -3.54 -4.33
CA VAL A 95 -4.18 -3.87 -4.17
C VAL A 95 -4.78 -3.07 -3.02
N HIS A 96 -4.06 -2.99 -1.91
CA HIS A 96 -4.48 -2.22 -0.75
C HIS A 96 -3.26 -1.78 0.07
N GLY A 97 -3.50 -0.83 0.96
CA GLY A 97 -2.51 -0.35 1.89
C GLY A 97 -3.22 0.44 2.98
N GLN A 98 -2.80 0.22 4.22
CA GLN A 98 -3.33 0.89 5.41
C GLN A 98 -2.16 1.31 6.29
N PHE A 99 -2.10 2.60 6.62
CA PHE A 99 -1.11 3.12 7.57
C PHE A 99 -1.60 2.96 9.00
N LEU A 100 -0.73 2.46 9.88
CA LEU A 100 -1.04 2.28 11.29
C LEU A 100 -0.03 3.05 12.14
N GLY A 101 -0.53 3.95 12.97
CA GLY A 101 0.26 4.62 14.00
C GLY A 101 0.24 3.82 15.30
N ARG A 102 1.41 3.54 15.86
CA ARG A 102 1.54 2.97 17.20
C ARG A 102 2.26 3.94 18.13
N ASP A 103 1.60 4.27 19.23
CA ASP A 103 2.24 4.88 20.40
C ASP A 103 2.78 3.79 21.34
N LYS A 104 3.56 4.18 22.36
CA LYS A 104 4.10 3.23 23.36
C LYS A 104 2.98 2.35 23.95
N GLY A 105 3.31 1.08 24.17
CA GLY A 105 2.38 -0.05 24.32
C GLY A 105 1.10 0.21 25.11
N LYS A 106 -0.07 0.09 24.44
CA LYS A 106 -1.38 0.08 25.09
C LYS A 106 -1.65 -1.31 25.69
N ARG A 107 -1.42 -1.47 27.00
CA ARG A 107 -1.84 -2.67 27.75
C ARG A 107 -3.17 -2.39 28.45
N GLY A 108 -4.17 -3.22 28.14
CA GLY A 108 -5.47 -3.27 28.84
C GLY A 108 -6.66 -2.99 27.92
N THR A 109 -7.68 -3.87 27.96
CA THR A 109 -8.98 -3.87 27.24
C THR A 109 -9.06 -4.41 25.79
N GLN A 110 -7.95 -4.76 25.14
CA GLN A 110 -7.94 -5.21 23.73
C GLN A 110 -8.86 -6.39 23.38
N ARG A 111 -9.08 -7.34 24.30
CA ARG A 111 -9.93 -8.53 24.02
C ARG A 111 -11.42 -8.20 23.90
N ALA A 112 -11.90 -7.18 24.61
CA ALA A 112 -13.32 -6.83 24.70
C ALA A 112 -13.81 -5.96 23.53
N ARG A 113 -12.90 -5.46 22.69
CA ARG A 113 -13.25 -4.61 21.56
C ARG A 113 -13.91 -5.43 20.43
N PRO A 114 -14.82 -4.82 19.64
CA PRO A 114 -15.25 -5.35 18.36
C PRO A 114 -14.07 -5.76 17.48
N ILE A 115 -14.26 -6.71 16.55
CA ILE A 115 -13.15 -7.21 15.75
C ILE A 115 -12.58 -6.10 14.87
N GLU A 116 -13.44 -5.26 14.29
CA GLU A 116 -13.16 -4.11 13.43
C GLU A 116 -12.26 -3.08 14.11
N GLU A 117 -12.34 -3.00 15.43
CA GLU A 117 -11.55 -2.09 16.25
C GLU A 117 -10.17 -2.64 16.62
N LYS A 118 -9.94 -3.95 16.41
CA LYS A 118 -8.65 -4.59 16.69
C LYS A 118 -7.72 -4.34 15.53
N GLU A 119 -6.45 -4.09 15.84
CA GLU A 119 -5.44 -3.91 14.81
C GLU A 119 -5.29 -5.15 13.91
N SER A 120 -5.61 -6.35 14.42
CA SER A 120 -5.63 -7.59 13.63
C SER A 120 -6.72 -7.62 12.56
N TYR A 121 -7.71 -6.73 12.61
CA TYR A 121 -8.74 -6.63 11.57
C TYR A 121 -8.17 -6.30 10.20
N ARG A 122 -7.03 -5.62 10.16
CA ARG A 122 -6.32 -5.27 8.92
C ARG A 122 -6.12 -6.46 7.96
N TRP A 123 -5.95 -7.68 8.49
CA TRP A 123 -5.79 -8.89 7.68
C TRP A 123 -7.08 -9.32 6.97
N LEU A 124 -8.23 -9.10 7.61
CA LEU A 124 -9.55 -9.32 7.03
C LEU A 124 -9.88 -8.19 6.07
N GLU A 125 -9.65 -6.94 6.46
CA GLU A 125 -9.83 -5.77 5.61
C GLU A 125 -8.97 -5.88 4.32
N GLY A 126 -7.71 -6.31 4.43
CA GLY A 126 -6.84 -6.55 3.29
C GLY A 126 -7.37 -7.63 2.33
N ALA A 127 -7.92 -8.73 2.87
CA ALA A 127 -8.55 -9.79 2.09
C ALA A 127 -9.83 -9.29 1.39
N ASP A 128 -10.70 -8.56 2.10
CA ASP A 128 -11.93 -7.98 1.54
C ASP A 128 -11.60 -6.98 0.42
N ARG A 129 -10.58 -6.15 0.62
CA ARG A 129 -10.10 -5.22 -0.41
C ARG A 129 -9.52 -5.95 -1.61
N ALA A 130 -8.83 -7.07 -1.42
CA ALA A 130 -8.38 -7.91 -2.53
C ALA A 130 -9.55 -8.46 -3.34
N ALA A 131 -10.59 -8.97 -2.68
CA ALA A 131 -11.81 -9.43 -3.34
C ALA A 131 -12.50 -8.31 -4.15
N GLN A 132 -12.58 -7.10 -3.59
CA GLN A 132 -13.19 -5.94 -4.26
C GLN A 132 -12.38 -5.44 -5.46
N VAL A 133 -11.07 -5.23 -5.27
CA VAL A 133 -10.19 -4.67 -6.31
C VAL A 133 -9.99 -5.66 -7.45
N CYS A 134 -9.83 -6.94 -7.13
CA CYS A 134 -9.60 -8.00 -8.10
C CYS A 134 -10.89 -8.74 -8.49
N ALA A 135 -12.07 -8.09 -8.39
CA ALA A 135 -13.36 -8.74 -8.64
C ALA A 135 -13.49 -9.36 -10.05
N ALA A 136 -12.73 -8.86 -11.02
CA ALA A 136 -12.70 -9.39 -12.40
C ALA A 136 -11.68 -10.53 -12.59
N ALA A 137 -10.91 -10.90 -11.56
CA ALA A 137 -9.98 -12.01 -11.60
C ALA A 137 -10.73 -13.34 -11.70
N ARG A 138 -10.11 -14.32 -12.37
CA ARG A 138 -10.62 -15.69 -12.44
C ARG A 138 -10.55 -16.38 -11.08
N HIS A 139 -9.49 -16.10 -10.32
CA HIS A 139 -9.28 -16.66 -8.99
C HIS A 139 -8.46 -15.69 -8.12
N ILE A 140 -8.71 -15.71 -6.81
CA ILE A 140 -7.96 -14.90 -5.84
C ILE A 140 -7.51 -15.82 -4.71
N THR A 141 -6.21 -15.78 -4.40
CA THR A 141 -5.65 -16.48 -3.23
C THR A 141 -4.96 -15.45 -2.35
N VAL A 142 -5.43 -15.31 -1.13
CA VAL A 142 -4.80 -14.43 -0.13
C VAL A 142 -3.67 -15.19 0.56
N ILE A 143 -2.50 -14.57 0.64
CA ILE A 143 -1.31 -15.12 1.31
C ILE A 143 -0.91 -14.14 2.42
N ALA A 144 -0.82 -14.61 3.66
CA ALA A 144 -0.61 -13.80 4.86
C ALA A 144 0.37 -14.47 5.83
#